data_AF-X8BF87-F1
#
_entry.id   AF-X8BF87-F1
#
_cell.length_a   1.000
_cell.length_b   1.000
_cell.length_c   1.000
_cell.angle_alpha   90.00
_cell.angle_beta   90.00
_cell.angle_gamma   90.00
#
_symmetry.space_group_name_H-M   'P 1'
#
loop_
_entity.id
_entity.type
_entity.pdbx_description
1 polymer ?
#
loop_
_entity_poly.entity_id
_entity_poly.type
_entity_poly.pdbx_seq_one_letter_code
_entity_poly.pdbx_strand_id
1 'polypeptide(L)'
;MTDADSALRVAVEALYDAADDDSATGGPDLVRGIYPTAVTIGAEGAVEVPEQRIAELAREVIESRSRADTFGPDAEAPRSEK
;
A
#
# COMPACT_ATOMS: atom_id res chain seq x y z
N MET A 1 -12.35 -6.52 8.78
CA MET A 1 -12.27 -7.11 7.43
C MET A 1 -13.11 -8.36 7.40
N THR A 2 -13.97 -8.50 6.40
CA THR A 2 -14.90 -9.64 6.29
C THR A 2 -14.78 -10.39 4.98
N ASP A 3 -13.95 -9.90 4.05
CA ASP A 3 -13.76 -10.46 2.71
C ASP A 3 -12.28 -10.47 2.33
N ALA A 4 -11.92 -11.29 1.34
CA ALA A 4 -10.54 -11.51 0.95
C ALA A 4 -9.86 -10.27 0.33
N ASP A 5 -10.64 -9.36 -0.27
CA ASP A 5 -10.10 -8.18 -0.93
C ASP A 5 -9.73 -7.10 0.08
N SER A 6 -10.62 -6.85 1.06
CA SER A 6 -10.28 -6.02 2.21
C SER A 6 -9.13 -6.63 3.04
N ALA A 7 -9.03 -7.96 3.08
CA ALA A 7 -7.89 -8.66 3.66
C ALA A 7 -6.57 -8.36 2.97
N LEU A 8 -6.54 -8.53 1.66
CA LEU A 8 -5.38 -8.29 0.83
C LEU A 8 -4.92 -6.82 0.89
N ARG A 9 -5.86 -5.86 0.86
CA ARG A 9 -5.54 -4.43 0.97
C ARG A 9 -4.74 -4.11 2.22
N VAL A 10 -5.20 -4.56 3.39
CA VAL A 10 -4.51 -4.30 4.66
C VAL A 10 -3.15 -5.02 4.71
N ALA A 11 -3.04 -6.21 4.13
CA ALA A 11 -1.75 -6.89 4.03
C ALA A 11 -0.74 -6.10 3.18
N VAL A 12 -1.18 -5.55 2.04
CA VAL A 12 -0.35 -4.69 1.18
C VAL A 12 0.04 -3.39 1.91
N GLU A 13 -0.90 -2.77 2.63
CA GLU A 13 -0.64 -1.57 3.43
C GLU A 13 0.37 -1.83 4.56
N ALA A 14 0.24 -2.96 5.25
CA ALA A 14 1.20 -3.35 6.30
C ALA A 14 2.61 -3.59 5.75
N LEU A 15 2.74 -4.17 4.54
CA LEU A 15 4.03 -4.34 3.88
C LEU A 15 4.62 -3.00 3.39
N TYR A 16 3.76 -2.06 2.98
CA TYR A 16 4.18 -0.71 2.66
C TYR A 16 4.75 -0.01 3.89
N ASP A 17 4.03 -0.03 5.01
CA ASP A 17 4.48 0.60 6.26
C ASP A 17 5.78 -0.05 6.78
N ALA A 18 5.89 -1.38 6.68
CA ALA A 18 7.13 -2.07 7.02
C ALA A 18 8.32 -1.62 6.16
N ALA A 19 8.11 -1.37 4.86
CA ALA A 19 9.15 -0.87 3.97
C ALA A 19 9.53 0.60 4.23
N ASP A 20 8.60 1.40 4.74
CA ASP A 20 8.84 2.81 5.10
C ASP A 20 9.76 2.93 6.33
N ASP A 21 9.57 2.05 7.32
CA ASP A 21 10.33 2.06 8.57
C ASP A 21 11.58 1.18 8.58
N ASP A 22 11.69 0.17 7.69
CA ASP A 22 12.80 -0.78 7.64
C ASP A 22 13.41 -0.90 6.23
N SER A 23 14.65 -0.40 6.08
CA SER A 23 15.41 -0.46 4.83
C SER A 23 15.70 -1.87 4.28
N ALA A 24 15.57 -2.91 5.10
CA ALA A 24 15.70 -4.30 4.64
C ALA A 24 14.42 -4.84 4.00
N THR A 25 13.31 -4.12 4.12
CA THR A 25 12.00 -4.48 3.55
C THR A 25 11.74 -3.72 2.26
N GLY A 26 11.52 -4.44 1.17
CA GLY A 26 11.27 -3.84 -0.15
C GLY A 26 9.82 -3.40 -0.31
N GLY A 27 9.59 -2.11 -0.51
CA GLY A 27 8.28 -1.56 -0.86
C GLY A 27 7.91 -1.76 -2.34
N PRO A 28 6.68 -1.41 -2.75
CA PRO A 28 6.27 -1.44 -4.15
C PRO A 28 7.13 -0.52 -5.04
N ASP A 29 7.71 -1.05 -6.11
CA ASP A 29 8.50 -0.30 -7.09
C ASP A 29 7.65 -0.02 -8.33
N LEU A 30 7.08 1.19 -8.41
CA LEU A 30 6.24 1.61 -9.53
C LEU A 30 7.02 1.87 -10.82
N VAL A 31 8.33 2.10 -10.75
CA VAL A 31 9.18 2.35 -11.93
C VAL A 31 9.49 1.04 -12.64
N ARG A 32 9.82 0.00 -11.87
CA ARG A 32 10.13 -1.34 -12.38
C ARG A 32 8.90 -2.24 -12.48
N GLY A 33 7.77 -1.85 -11.88
CA GLY A 33 6.57 -2.67 -11.82
C GLY A 33 6.74 -3.90 -10.94
N ILE A 34 7.46 -3.78 -9.82
CA ILE A 34 7.72 -4.89 -8.89
C ILE A 34 6.84 -4.68 -7.65
N TYR A 35 6.07 -5.69 -7.30
CA TYR A 35 5.09 -5.67 -6.21
C TYR A 35 5.31 -6.86 -5.27
N PRO A 36 4.78 -6.81 -4.03
CA PRO A 36 4.67 -8.01 -3.21
C PRO A 36 3.91 -9.12 -3.91
N THR A 37 4.19 -10.37 -3.55
CA THR A 37 3.40 -11.53 -3.98
C THR A 37 2.45 -11.96 -2.86
N ALA A 38 1.27 -12.48 -3.21
CA ALA A 38 0.31 -12.93 -2.21
C ALA A 38 -0.42 -14.21 -2.63
N VAL A 39 -0.86 -14.97 -1.63
CA VAL A 39 -1.70 -16.17 -1.78
C VAL A 39 -2.87 -16.03 -0.83
N THR A 40 -4.09 -16.25 -1.33
CA THR A 40 -5.28 -16.39 -0.48
C THR A 40 -5.53 -17.88 -0.23
N ILE A 41 -5.91 -18.22 1.00
CA ILE A 41 -6.16 -19.62 1.40
C ILE A 41 -7.56 -19.68 2.02
N GLY A 42 -8.48 -20.32 1.29
CA GLY A 42 -9.87 -20.52 1.68
C GLY A 42 -10.24 -22.00 1.84
N ALA A 43 -11.53 -22.30 1.95
CA ALA A 43 -12.02 -23.68 2.04
C ALA A 43 -11.74 -24.48 0.76
N GLU A 44 -11.60 -23.78 -0.36
CA GLU A 44 -11.32 -24.29 -1.69
C GLU A 44 -9.82 -24.52 -1.93
N GLY A 45 -8.96 -24.13 -0.98
CA GLY A 45 -7.50 -24.27 -1.06
C GLY A 45 -6.78 -22.94 -1.27
N ALA A 46 -5.51 -23.04 -1.68
CA ALA A 46 -4.61 -21.91 -1.90
C ALA A 46 -4.68 -21.42 -3.35
N VAL A 47 -4.78 -20.11 -3.54
CA VAL A 47 -4.83 -19.44 -4.85
C VAL A 47 -3.86 -18.26 -4.84
N GLU A 48 -2.98 -18.21 -5.84
CA GLU A 48 -2.12 -17.04 -6.04
C GLU A 48 -2.96 -15.83 -6.46
N VAL A 49 -2.67 -14.69 -5.84
CA VAL A 49 -3.31 -13.43 -6.20
C VAL A 49 -2.65 -12.89 -7.47
N PRO A 50 -3.41 -12.51 -8.50
CA PRO A 50 -2.84 -11.89 -9.70
C PRO A 50 -2.07 -10.61 -9.36
N GLU A 51 -0.87 -10.47 -9.93
CA GLU A 51 -0.01 -9.30 -9.75
C GLU A 51 -0.76 -8.00 -10.03
N GLN A 52 -1.62 -7.98 -11.07
CA GLN A 52 -2.40 -6.80 -11.43
C GLN A 52 -3.27 -6.31 -10.26
N ARG A 53 -3.86 -7.22 -9.49
CA ARG A 53 -4.68 -6.85 -8.33
C ARG A 53 -3.83 -6.24 -7.22
N ILE A 54 -2.66 -6.80 -6.96
CA ILE A 54 -1.72 -6.27 -5.96
C ILE A 54 -1.21 -4.90 -6.40
N ALA A 55 -0.92 -4.73 -7.69
CA ALA A 55 -0.48 -3.47 -8.27
C ALA A 55 -1.52 -2.36 -8.17
N GLU A 56 -2.81 -2.67 -8.35
CA GLU A 56 -3.92 -1.73 -8.11
C GLU A 56 -3.94 -1.28 -6.65
N LEU A 57 -3.96 -2.24 -5.72
CA LEU A 57 -3.98 -1.95 -4.29
C LEU A 57 -2.76 -1.15 -3.81
N ALA A 58 -1.57 -1.48 -4.31
CA ALA A 58 -0.34 -0.76 -3.99
C ALA A 58 -0.42 0.72 -4.43
N ARG A 59 -0.98 0.99 -5.63
CA ARG A 59 -1.18 2.37 -6.10
C ARG A 59 -2.20 3.11 -5.23
N GLU A 60 -3.30 2.46 -4.84
CA GLU A 60 -4.31 3.05 -3.96
C GLU A 60 -3.72 3.41 -2.58
N VAL A 61 -2.87 2.55 -2.01
CA VAL A 61 -2.19 2.80 -0.73
C VAL A 61 -1.27 4.02 -0.84
N ILE A 62 -0.43 4.08 -1.88
CA ILE A 62 0.49 5.21 -2.12
C ILE A 62 -0.29 6.52 -2.33
N GLU A 63 -1.38 6.49 -3.11
CA GLU A 63 -2.25 7.65 -3.31
C GLU A 63 -2.93 8.09 -2.00
N SER A 64 -3.34 7.14 -1.16
CA SER A 64 -3.89 7.43 0.16
C SER A 64 -2.87 8.11 1.08
N ARG A 65 -1.63 7.59 1.13
CA ARG A 65 -0.54 8.13 1.95
C ARG A 65 -0.12 9.53 1.52
N SER A 66 0.10 9.76 0.23
CA SER A 66 0.46 11.09 -0.31
C SER A 66 -0.58 12.17 0.01
N ARG A 67 -1.87 11.82 0.04
CA ARG A 67 -2.94 12.74 0.49
C ARG A 67 -2.92 13.01 1.99
N ALA A 68 -2.59 12.01 2.80
CA ALA A 68 -2.50 12.16 4.25
C ALA A 68 -1.29 13.02 4.66
N ASP A 69 -0.14 12.85 4.00
CA ASP A 69 1.08 13.63 4.27
C ASP A 69 0.91 15.12 3.92
N THR A 70 0.01 15.45 3.00
CA THR A 70 -0.34 16.85 2.66
C THR A 70 -0.93 17.62 3.86
N PHE A 71 -1.42 16.92 4.90
CA PHE A 71 -1.99 17.50 6.12
C PHE A 71 -1.22 17.09 7.39
N GLY A 72 0.08 16.76 7.28
CA GLY A 72 0.94 16.48 8.44
C GLY A 72 1.18 17.71 9.33
N PRO A 73 1.60 17.54 10.60
CA PRO A 73 1.86 18.65 11.53
C PRO A 73 2.97 19.60 11.07
N ASP A 74 3.79 19.18 10.11
CA ASP A 74 4.85 19.97 9.45
C ASP A 74 4.40 20.64 8.14
N ALA A 75 3.12 20.52 7.76
CA ALA A 75 2.59 21.24 6.60
C ALA A 75 2.59 22.75 6.92
N GLU A 76 3.60 23.47 6.41
CA GLU A 76 3.67 24.93 6.51
C GLU A 76 2.34 25.54 6.06
N ALA A 77 1.64 26.16 7.00
CA ALA A 77 0.41 26.88 6.71
C ALA A 77 0.68 27.91 5.59
N PRO A 78 -0.21 28.03 4.59
CA PRO A 78 0.00 28.98 3.50
C PRO A 78 0.15 30.37 4.10
N ARG A 79 1.35 30.97 3.93
CA ARG A 79 1.60 32.34 4.37
C ARG A 79 0.60 33.25 3.67
N SER A 80 -0.31 33.82 4.45
CA SER A 80 -1.18 34.91 3.99
C SER A 80 -0.30 36.09 3.61
N GLU A 81 -0.15 36.33 2.30
CA GLU A 81 0.38 37.60 1.82
C GLU A 81 -0.65 38.71 2.10
N LYS A 82 -0.14 39.87 2.52
CA LYS A 82 -0.91 41.04 2.94
C LYS A 82 -0.98 42.05 1.81
#